data_AF-A0A401FKU0-F1
#
_entry.id   AF-A0A401FKU0-F1
#
_cell.length_a   1.000
_cell.length_b   1.000
_cell.length_c   1.000
_cell.angle_alpha   90.00
_cell.angle_beta   90.00
_cell.angle_gamma   90.00
#
_symmetry.space_group_name_H-M   'P 1'
#
loop_
_entity.id
_entity.type
_entity.pdbx_description
1 polymer ?
#
loop_
_entity_poly.entity_id
_entity_poly.type
_entity_poly.pdbx_seq_one_letter_code
_entity_poly.pdbx_strand_id
1 'polypeptide(L)'
;MPNVERLVSQTGFSKDKIYQLFHSLIEHKNAVITTVKRGKDQLDAYDFSPMYQKIMNLVSHQDTLPDDQTDTTVKQVATVNYDRSNLFTDVEREFGRTLSPIEMETISGWLDIDHYSVEVIMLALKEAVLNQVYNLKYMDRIMLNWDKLNLKSVTQIQNYLNNRESGSSQTGHNDQNYAGPEIPFIDLNK
;
A
#
# COMPACT_ATOMS: atom_id res chain seq x y z
N MET A 1 16.95 -26.14 -16.10
CA MET A 1 15.79 -26.50 -16.96
C MET A 1 14.54 -26.67 -16.10
N PRO A 2 13.51 -25.82 -16.22
CA PRO A 2 12.15 -26.24 -15.89
C PRO A 2 11.88 -27.52 -16.69
N ASN A 3 11.32 -28.55 -16.07
CA ASN A 3 11.06 -29.79 -16.80
C ASN A 3 10.07 -29.49 -17.93
N VAL A 4 10.54 -29.52 -19.18
CA VAL A 4 9.73 -29.28 -20.39
C VAL A 4 8.56 -30.26 -20.45
N GLU A 5 8.66 -31.43 -19.83
CA GLU A 5 7.56 -32.37 -19.69
C GLU A 5 6.40 -31.82 -18.85
N ARG A 6 6.69 -30.97 -17.84
CA ARG A 6 5.63 -30.28 -17.08
C ARG A 6 4.95 -29.22 -17.91
N LEU A 7 5.69 -28.54 -18.79
CA LEU A 7 5.10 -27.54 -19.70
C LEU A 7 4.26 -28.22 -20.79
N VAL A 8 4.72 -29.35 -21.32
CA VAL A 8 3.93 -30.17 -22.27
C VAL A 8 2.63 -30.64 -21.64
N SER A 9 2.67 -31.12 -20.39
CA SER A 9 1.47 -31.61 -19.71
C SER A 9 0.49 -30.50 -19.32
N GLN A 10 0.98 -29.28 -19.03
CA GLN A 10 0.13 -28.14 -18.67
C GLN A 10 -0.40 -27.36 -19.87
N THR A 11 0.36 -27.30 -20.97
CA THR A 11 -0.01 -26.47 -22.13
C THR A 11 -0.58 -27.27 -23.30
N GLY A 12 -0.38 -28.59 -23.33
CA GLY A 12 -0.80 -29.47 -24.42
C GLY A 12 0.01 -29.29 -25.72
N PHE A 13 1.06 -28.46 -25.73
CA PHE A 13 1.90 -28.24 -26.91
C PHE A 13 3.02 -29.27 -27.04
N SER A 14 3.46 -29.50 -28.28
CA SER A 14 4.62 -30.35 -28.55
C SER A 14 5.91 -29.73 -28.02
N LYS A 15 6.89 -30.58 -27.66
CA LYS A 15 8.21 -30.15 -27.18
C LYS A 15 8.86 -29.17 -28.16
N ASP A 16 8.81 -29.48 -29.46
CA ASP A 16 9.41 -28.65 -30.51
C ASP A 16 8.78 -27.25 -30.57
N LYS A 17 7.45 -27.15 -30.44
CA LYS A 17 6.73 -25.87 -30.47
C LYS A 17 7.07 -25.03 -29.24
N ILE A 18 7.24 -25.66 -28.09
CA ILE A 18 7.66 -24.99 -26.85
C ILE A 18 9.09 -24.44 -27.02
N TYR A 19 10.02 -25.22 -27.57
CA TYR A 19 11.39 -24.76 -27.82
C TYR A 19 11.44 -23.61 -28.84
N GLN A 20 10.65 -23.67 -29.91
CA GLN A 20 10.52 -22.58 -30.88
C GLN A 20 9.98 -21.30 -30.22
N LEU A 21 8.99 -21.43 -29.33
CA LEU A 21 8.45 -20.30 -28.59
C LEU A 21 9.50 -19.69 -27.65
N PHE A 22 10.22 -20.50 -26.88
CA PHE A 22 11.31 -20.01 -26.04
C PHE A 22 12.42 -19.35 -26.86
N HIS A 23 12.79 -19.92 -28.01
CA HIS A 23 13.76 -19.34 -28.91
C HIS A 23 13.32 -17.96 -29.37
N SER A 24 12.07 -17.82 -29.82
CA SER A 24 11.51 -16.53 -30.23
C SER A 24 11.46 -15.50 -29.08
N LEU A 25 11.18 -15.94 -27.85
CA LEU A 25 11.16 -15.05 -26.67
C LEU A 25 12.55 -14.51 -26.33
N ILE A 26 13.59 -15.33 -26.50
CA ILE A 26 14.98 -14.90 -26.30
C ILE A 26 15.43 -13.99 -27.45
N GLU A 27 15.13 -14.35 -28.69
CA GLU A 27 15.49 -13.60 -29.89
C GLU A 27 14.92 -12.18 -29.86
N HIS A 28 13.67 -12.03 -29.45
CA HIS A 28 13.01 -10.72 -29.30
C HIS A 28 13.38 -9.96 -28.02
N LYS A 29 14.40 -10.42 -27.28
CA LYS A 29 14.85 -9.85 -25.99
C LYS A 29 13.76 -9.77 -24.92
N ASN A 30 12.77 -10.67 -24.98
CA ASN A 30 11.68 -10.75 -24.01
C ASN A 30 12.03 -11.70 -22.84
N ALA A 31 13.01 -12.57 -22.99
CA ALA A 31 13.50 -13.45 -21.92
C ALA A 31 15.03 -13.57 -21.95
N VAL A 32 15.66 -13.71 -20.79
CA VAL A 32 17.11 -13.92 -20.62
C VAL A 32 17.34 -15.25 -19.92
N ILE A 33 18.32 -16.02 -20.39
CA ILE A 33 18.75 -17.25 -19.70
C ILE A 33 19.71 -16.83 -18.58
N THR A 34 19.36 -17.16 -17.34
CA THR A 34 20.19 -16.95 -16.16
C THR A 34 20.57 -18.29 -15.55
N THR A 35 21.76 -18.41 -14.97
CA THR A 35 22.18 -19.67 -14.32
C THR A 35 22.02 -19.54 -12.82
N VAL A 36 21.21 -20.40 -12.22
CA VAL A 36 20.99 -20.43 -10.77
C VAL A 36 21.76 -21.61 -10.19
N LYS A 37 22.68 -21.34 -9.26
CA LYS A 37 23.45 -22.38 -8.57
C LYS A 37 22.61 -22.99 -7.45
N ARG A 38 22.36 -24.30 -7.50
CA ARG A 38 21.74 -25.05 -6.40
C ARG A 38 22.70 -26.17 -5.99
N GLY A 39 23.59 -25.89 -5.04
CA GLY A 39 24.60 -26.86 -4.59
C GLY A 39 25.71 -27.08 -5.63
N LYS A 40 26.04 -28.34 -5.93
CA LYS A 40 27.08 -28.71 -6.92
C LYS A 40 26.61 -28.61 -8.38
N ASP A 41 25.30 -28.49 -8.61
CA ASP A 41 24.73 -28.44 -9.95
C ASP A 41 24.31 -27.01 -10.31
N GLN A 42 24.66 -26.61 -11.54
CA GLN A 42 24.22 -25.37 -12.15
C GLN A 42 22.97 -25.66 -12.98
N LEU A 43 21.86 -24.98 -12.70
CA LEU A 43 20.65 -25.10 -13.50
C LEU A 43 20.38 -23.81 -14.27
N ASP A 44 20.15 -23.96 -15.56
CA ASP A 44 19.63 -22.87 -16.39
C ASP A 44 18.20 -22.53 -15.97
N ALA A 45 17.98 -21.25 -15.69
CA ALA A 45 16.72 -20.59 -15.40
C ALA A 45 16.43 -19.54 -16.50
N TYR A 46 15.16 -19.18 -16.65
CA TYR A 46 14.72 -18.18 -17.60
C TYR A 46 14.13 -17.01 -16.83
N ASP A 47 14.65 -15.82 -17.07
CA ASP A 47 14.19 -14.57 -16.50
C ASP A 47 13.37 -13.80 -17.55
N PHE A 48 12.12 -13.53 -17.22
CA PHE A 48 11.17 -12.79 -18.07
C PHE A 48 11.04 -11.31 -17.69
N SER A 49 11.86 -10.83 -16.75
CA SER A 49 11.89 -9.41 -16.34
C SER A 49 11.93 -8.44 -17.53
N PRO A 50 12.70 -8.68 -18.62
CA PRO A 50 12.73 -7.78 -19.78
C PRO A 50 11.38 -7.64 -20.49
N MET A 51 10.61 -8.73 -20.62
CA MET A 51 9.27 -8.69 -21.18
C MET A 51 8.33 -7.86 -20.32
N TYR A 52 8.36 -8.08 -19.01
CA TYR A 52 7.49 -7.34 -18.09
C TYR A 52 7.82 -5.84 -18.10
N GLN A 53 9.11 -5.48 -18.14
CA GLN A 53 9.54 -4.09 -18.25
C GLN A 53 9.03 -3.45 -19.56
N LYS A 54 9.07 -4.18 -20.68
CA LYS A 54 8.57 -3.68 -21.97
C LYS A 54 7.06 -3.48 -21.97
N ILE A 55 6.29 -4.38 -21.35
CA ILE A 55 4.84 -4.22 -21.15
C ILE A 55 4.58 -3.00 -20.27
N MET A 56 5.31 -2.85 -19.16
CA MET A 56 5.14 -1.72 -18.25
C MET A 56 5.43 -0.40 -18.96
N ASN A 57 6.54 -0.30 -19.70
CA ASN A 57 6.84 0.88 -20.49
C ASN A 57 5.70 1.24 -21.44
N LEU A 58 5.11 0.28 -22.16
CA LEU A 58 3.98 0.57 -23.05
C LEU A 58 2.72 1.06 -22.30
N VAL A 59 2.48 0.58 -21.07
CA VAL A 59 1.36 1.01 -20.23
C VAL A 59 1.61 2.39 -19.63
N SER A 60 2.85 2.75 -19.31
CA SER A 60 3.22 4.03 -18.67
C SER A 60 3.19 5.25 -19.59
N HIS A 61 3.04 5.10 -20.92
CA HIS A 61 3.06 6.23 -21.86
C HIS A 61 1.75 7.05 -21.89
N GLN A 62 0.89 6.96 -20.87
CA GLN A 62 -0.26 7.87 -20.71
C GLN A 62 -0.07 9.00 -19.70
N ASP A 63 0.96 8.99 -18.84
CA ASP A 63 1.30 10.17 -18.02
C ASP A 63 2.80 10.20 -17.70
N THR A 64 3.52 11.07 -18.39
CA THR A 64 4.95 11.34 -18.21
C THR A 64 5.18 12.36 -17.10
N LEU A 65 6.21 12.17 -16.27
CA LEU A 65 7.43 13.01 -16.17
C LEU A 65 8.24 12.70 -14.87
N PRO A 66 9.54 13.06 -14.82
CA PRO A 66 10.64 12.23 -14.31
C PRO A 66 11.33 12.83 -13.07
N ASP A 67 12.53 12.30 -12.77
CA ASP A 67 13.61 12.87 -11.92
C ASP A 67 13.68 12.29 -10.48
N ASP A 68 14.82 11.88 -9.90
CA ASP A 68 16.14 11.53 -10.42
C ASP A 68 16.83 10.63 -9.37
N GLN A 69 17.39 9.53 -9.86
CA GLN A 69 18.60 8.80 -9.44
C GLN A 69 18.84 8.50 -7.95
N THR A 70 18.75 7.21 -7.62
CA THR A 70 19.99 6.43 -7.51
C THR A 70 19.80 5.07 -8.21
N ASP A 71 20.49 4.94 -9.32
CA ASP A 71 20.87 3.73 -10.06
C ASP A 71 21.15 2.50 -9.13
N THR A 72 20.81 1.25 -9.45
CA THR A 72 20.44 0.60 -10.72
C THR A 72 19.67 -0.70 -10.44
N THR A 73 18.63 -0.93 -11.26
CA THR A 73 17.95 -2.22 -11.57
C THR A 73 17.30 -3.02 -10.44
N VAL A 74 16.01 -2.75 -10.16
CA VAL A 74 14.85 -3.68 -10.23
C VAL A 74 13.61 -2.86 -9.85
N LYS A 75 13.09 -2.04 -10.76
CA LYS A 75 11.78 -1.42 -10.59
C LYS A 75 11.13 -1.38 -11.96
N GLN A 76 10.12 -2.24 -12.14
CA GLN A 76 8.88 -1.98 -12.89
C GLN A 76 8.18 -3.30 -13.20
N VAL A 77 7.64 -3.94 -12.15
CA VAL A 77 6.46 -4.84 -12.20
C VAL A 77 5.55 -4.62 -10.97
N ALA A 78 5.68 -3.48 -10.29
CA ALA A 78 5.29 -3.36 -8.87
C ALA A 78 4.30 -2.23 -8.55
N THR A 79 3.70 -1.51 -9.50
CA THR A 79 2.86 -0.34 -9.15
C THR A 79 1.46 -0.68 -8.63
N VAL A 80 1.16 -1.96 -8.34
CA VAL A 80 -0.01 -2.35 -7.52
C VAL A 80 0.42 -2.96 -6.17
N ASN A 81 1.68 -3.38 -6.04
CA ASN A 81 2.20 -4.02 -4.83
C ASN A 81 3.11 -3.10 -3.98
N TYR A 82 3.74 -2.08 -4.59
CA TYR A 82 4.61 -1.15 -3.87
C TYR A 82 3.80 -0.34 -2.86
N ASP A 83 2.62 0.11 -3.27
CA ASP A 83 1.72 0.83 -2.41
C ASP A 83 0.98 -0.06 -1.41
N ARG A 84 1.05 -1.40 -1.45
CA ARG A 84 0.47 -2.23 -0.37
C ARG A 84 1.53 -2.61 0.64
N SER A 85 2.71 -3.02 0.16
CA SER A 85 3.83 -3.42 1.01
C SER A 85 4.30 -2.27 1.89
N ASN A 86 4.36 -1.05 1.37
CA ASN A 86 4.77 0.12 2.16
C ASN A 86 3.81 0.39 3.32
N LEU A 87 2.53 0.01 3.21
CA LEU A 87 1.52 0.41 4.19
C LEU A 87 1.61 -0.41 5.44
N PHE A 88 1.81 -1.71 5.28
CA PHE A 88 2.08 -2.59 6.40
C PHE A 88 3.34 -2.13 7.12
N THR A 89 4.41 -1.81 6.38
CA THR A 89 5.65 -1.30 6.97
C THR A 89 5.47 0.05 7.67
N ASP A 90 4.72 0.98 7.09
CA ASP A 90 4.44 2.27 7.71
C ASP A 90 3.59 2.11 8.97
N VAL A 91 2.54 1.29 8.94
CA VAL A 91 1.72 1.00 10.11
C VAL A 91 2.54 0.35 11.23
N GLU A 92 3.39 -0.62 10.91
CA GLU A 92 4.29 -1.27 11.88
C GLU A 92 5.28 -0.27 12.50
N ARG A 93 5.83 0.64 11.68
CA ARG A 93 6.74 1.69 12.14
C ARG A 93 6.04 2.62 13.12
N GLU A 94 4.86 3.11 12.76
CA GLU A 94 4.11 4.06 13.61
C GLU A 94 3.56 3.38 14.89
N PHE A 95 3.17 2.10 14.82
CA PHE A 95 2.66 1.37 15.98
C PHE A 95 3.79 0.85 16.89
N GLY A 96 5.03 0.85 16.41
CA GLY A 96 6.21 0.37 17.15
C GLY A 96 6.17 -1.14 17.44
N ARG A 97 5.37 -1.91 16.69
CA ARG A 97 5.22 -3.36 16.83
C ARG A 97 4.89 -3.99 15.48
N THR A 98 5.16 -5.28 15.34
CA THR A 98 4.73 -6.05 14.17
C THR A 98 3.23 -6.27 14.20
N LEU A 99 2.61 -6.27 13.02
CA LEU A 99 1.18 -6.53 12.90
C LEU A 99 0.87 -8.02 13.09
N SER A 100 -0.24 -8.31 13.77
CA SER A 100 -0.80 -9.66 13.85
C SER A 100 -1.38 -10.09 12.50
N PRO A 101 -1.43 -11.40 12.17
CA PRO A 101 -2.10 -11.87 10.95
C PRO A 101 -3.54 -11.35 10.78
N ILE A 102 -4.29 -11.23 11.88
CA ILE A 102 -5.67 -10.69 11.89
C ILE A 102 -5.67 -9.19 11.55
N GLU A 103 -4.67 -8.46 12.01
CA GLU A 103 -4.52 -7.02 11.74
C GLU A 103 -4.15 -6.79 10.27
N MET A 104 -3.26 -7.62 9.70
CA MET A 104 -2.93 -7.59 8.27
C MET A 104 -4.15 -7.92 7.38
N GLU A 105 -4.98 -8.88 7.80
CA GLU A 105 -6.24 -9.20 7.13
C GLU A 105 -7.20 -8.02 7.18
N THR A 106 -7.29 -7.32 8.31
CA THR A 106 -8.11 -6.11 8.46
C THR A 106 -7.69 -5.00 7.49
N ILE A 107 -6.38 -4.71 7.43
CA ILE A 107 -5.83 -3.70 6.51
C ILE A 107 -6.06 -4.10 5.04
N SER A 108 -5.91 -5.40 4.73
CA SER A 108 -6.21 -5.92 3.40
C SER A 108 -7.70 -5.78 3.07
N GLY A 109 -8.58 -6.01 4.04
CA GLY A 109 -10.03 -5.83 3.91
C GLY A 109 -10.42 -4.40 3.52
N TRP A 110 -9.76 -3.38 4.08
CA TRP A 110 -10.01 -2.00 3.68
C TRP A 110 -9.70 -1.72 2.20
N LEU A 111 -8.67 -2.37 1.66
CA LEU A 111 -8.27 -2.22 0.27
C LEU A 111 -9.16 -3.04 -0.68
N ASP A 112 -9.48 -4.28 -0.29
CA ASP A 112 -10.11 -5.27 -1.18
C ASP A 112 -11.64 -5.27 -1.09
N ILE A 113 -12.20 -5.02 0.10
CA ILE A 113 -13.65 -5.07 0.37
C ILE A 113 -14.23 -3.66 0.32
N ASP A 114 -13.67 -2.76 1.13
CA ASP A 114 -14.19 -1.38 1.25
C ASP A 114 -13.67 -0.46 0.13
N HIS A 115 -12.72 -0.94 -0.68
CA HIS A 115 -12.13 -0.21 -1.81
C HIS A 115 -11.55 1.16 -1.41
N TYR A 116 -11.06 1.28 -0.17
CA TYR A 116 -10.33 2.48 0.24
C TYR A 116 -9.01 2.55 -0.51
N SER A 117 -8.64 3.75 -0.95
CA SER A 117 -7.31 3.95 -1.52
C SER A 117 -6.26 3.93 -0.42
N VAL A 118 -5.06 3.50 -0.79
CA VAL A 118 -3.87 3.50 0.05
C VAL A 118 -3.65 4.84 0.75
N GLU A 119 -3.78 5.93 0.01
CA GLU A 119 -3.61 7.30 0.51
C GLU A 119 -4.60 7.64 1.63
N VAL A 120 -5.84 7.15 1.55
CA VAL A 120 -6.85 7.35 2.61
C VAL A 120 -6.43 6.61 3.88
N ILE A 121 -5.94 5.37 3.76
CA ILE A 121 -5.47 4.59 4.90
C ILE A 121 -4.26 5.26 5.56
N MET A 122 -3.32 5.79 4.77
CA MET A 122 -2.16 6.53 5.30
C MET A 122 -2.57 7.83 6.03
N LEU A 123 -3.58 8.56 5.52
CA LEU A 123 -4.12 9.72 6.22
C LEU A 123 -4.78 9.31 7.54
N ALA A 124 -5.52 8.20 7.56
CA ALA A 124 -6.15 7.70 8.78
C ALA A 124 -5.12 7.27 9.82
N LEU A 125 -4.01 6.65 9.37
CA LEU A 125 -2.86 6.34 10.21
C LEU A 125 -2.26 7.60 10.82
N LYS A 126 -2.01 8.64 10.01
CA LYS A 126 -1.48 9.92 10.49
C LYS A 126 -2.37 10.54 11.58
N GLU A 127 -3.69 10.57 11.35
CA GLU A 127 -4.65 11.07 12.34
C GLU A 127 -4.64 10.23 13.63
N ALA A 128 -4.53 8.90 13.52
CA ALA A 128 -4.44 8.02 14.67
C ALA A 128 -3.18 8.28 15.51
N VAL A 129 -2.03 8.50 14.85
CA VAL A 129 -0.76 8.87 15.50
C VAL A 129 -0.88 10.23 16.19
N LEU A 130 -1.48 11.23 15.52
CA LEU A 130 -1.69 12.56 16.11
C LEU A 130 -2.56 12.51 17.37
N ASN A 131 -3.58 11.66 17.38
CA ASN A 131 -4.43 11.43 18.56
C ASN A 131 -3.82 10.45 19.58
N GLN A 132 -2.60 9.93 19.32
CA GLN A 132 -1.91 8.92 20.15
C GLN A 132 -2.71 7.63 20.36
N VAL A 133 -3.56 7.25 19.41
CA VAL A 133 -4.38 6.04 19.46
C VAL A 133 -3.94 5.03 18.38
N TYR A 134 -3.03 4.13 18.77
CA TYR A 134 -2.45 3.10 17.89
C TYR A 134 -3.33 1.84 17.85
N ASN A 135 -4.50 1.93 17.23
CA ASN A 135 -5.44 0.82 17.11
C ASN A 135 -6.15 0.83 15.76
N LEU A 136 -6.12 -0.30 15.03
CA LEU A 136 -6.81 -0.42 13.74
C LEU A 136 -8.32 -0.15 13.84
N LYS A 137 -8.97 -0.48 14.97
CA LYS A 137 -10.39 -0.14 15.21
C LYS A 137 -10.64 1.37 15.28
N TYR A 138 -9.64 2.14 15.71
CA TYR A 138 -9.74 3.59 15.73
C TYR A 138 -9.59 4.16 14.32
N MET A 139 -8.65 3.63 13.53
CA MET A 139 -8.51 3.98 12.12
C MET A 139 -9.78 3.67 11.33
N ASP A 140 -10.40 2.52 11.58
CA ASP A 140 -11.70 2.15 10.99
C ASP A 140 -12.79 3.20 11.28
N ARG A 141 -12.87 3.69 12.52
CA ARG A 141 -13.79 4.78 12.89
C ARG A 141 -13.49 6.10 12.19
N ILE A 142 -12.21 6.43 11.98
CA ILE A 142 -11.80 7.62 11.23
C ILE A 142 -12.28 7.50 9.78
N MET A 143 -12.01 6.37 9.13
CA MET A 143 -12.42 6.10 7.75
C MET A 143 -13.95 6.11 7.60
N LEU A 144 -14.67 5.47 8.54
CA LEU A 144 -16.13 5.48 8.56
C LEU A 144 -16.71 6.90 8.73
N ASN A 145 -16.04 7.77 9.48
CA ASN A 145 -16.46 9.16 9.62
C ASN A 145 -16.26 9.93 8.30
N TRP A 146 -15.14 9.73 7.61
CA TRP A 146 -14.91 10.33 6.30
C TRP A 146 -15.89 9.84 5.25
N ASP A 147 -16.24 8.55 5.27
CA ASP A 147 -17.26 7.99 4.37
C ASP A 147 -18.65 8.61 4.62
N LYS A 148 -19.04 8.79 5.89
CA LYS A 148 -20.29 9.50 6.26
C LYS A 148 -20.33 10.95 5.77
N LEU A 149 -19.17 11.61 5.70
CA LEU A 149 -19.03 12.97 5.18
C LEU A 149 -18.94 13.01 3.64
N ASN A 150 -19.09 11.87 2.97
CA ASN A 150 -18.92 11.70 1.52
C ASN A 150 -17.56 12.20 1.00
N LEU A 151 -16.52 12.15 1.85
CA LEU A 151 -15.16 12.54 1.49
C LEU A 151 -14.47 11.37 0.80
N LYS A 152 -14.75 11.22 -0.50
CA LYS A 152 -14.25 10.09 -1.31
C LYS A 152 -12.87 10.36 -1.94
N SER A 153 -12.50 11.64 -2.06
CA SER A 153 -11.20 12.03 -2.60
C SER A 153 -10.21 12.37 -1.49
N VAL A 154 -8.96 11.95 -1.67
CA VAL A 154 -7.83 12.26 -0.78
C VAL A 154 -7.68 13.77 -0.60
N THR A 155 -7.87 14.53 -1.68
CA THR A 155 -7.86 16.00 -1.63
C THR A 155 -8.96 16.59 -0.75
N GLN A 156 -10.14 15.97 -0.72
CA GLN A 156 -11.25 16.41 0.14
C GLN A 156 -10.94 16.12 1.61
N ILE A 157 -10.35 14.95 1.90
CA ILE A 157 -9.95 14.57 3.26
C ILE A 157 -8.85 15.51 3.77
N GLN A 158 -7.82 15.79 2.96
CA GLN A 158 -6.76 16.74 3.34
C GLN A 158 -7.31 18.15 3.61
N ASN A 159 -8.21 18.65 2.76
CA ASN A 159 -8.85 19.94 2.98
C ASN A 159 -9.70 19.96 4.26
N TYR A 160 -10.42 18.88 4.55
CA TYR A 160 -11.18 18.73 5.79
C TYR A 160 -10.27 18.75 7.04
N LEU A 161 -9.14 18.03 6.99
CA LEU A 161 -8.16 18.01 8.07
C LEU A 161 -7.54 19.39 8.31
N ASN A 162 -7.13 20.10 7.25
CA ASN A 162 -6.56 21.45 7.34
C ASN A 162 -7.55 22.47 7.95
N ASN A 163 -8.83 22.41 7.55
CA ASN A 163 -9.87 23.28 8.10
C ASN A 163 -10.17 22.97 9.57
N ARG A 164 -10.01 21.71 9.99
CA ARG A 164 -10.21 21.30 11.38
C ARG A 164 -9.05 21.75 12.26
N GLU A 165 -7.80 21.63 11.81
CA GLU A 165 -6.63 22.13 12.55
C GLU A 165 -6.67 23.65 12.72
N SER A 166 -7.06 24.40 11.68
CA SER A 166 -7.21 25.86 11.75
C SER A 166 -8.42 26.32 12.59
N GLY A 167 -9.44 25.47 12.76
CA GLY A 167 -10.58 25.72 13.64
C GLY A 167 -10.41 25.24 15.10
N SER A 168 -9.39 24.43 15.40
CA SER A 168 -9.22 23.76 16.70
C SER A 168 -8.53 24.62 17.79
N SER A 169 -8.24 25.89 17.52
CA SER A 169 -7.72 26.83 18.53
C SER A 169 -8.81 27.39 19.47
N GLN A 170 -10.04 26.84 19.47
CA GLN A 170 -11.09 27.21 20.42
C GLN A 170 -11.87 26.02 20.98
N THR A 171 -11.26 25.30 21.91
CA THR A 171 -11.98 24.72 23.05
C THR A 171 -11.30 25.15 24.34
N GLY A 172 -11.34 26.46 24.60
CA GLY A 172 -11.38 26.99 25.96
C GLY A 172 -12.84 27.11 26.38
N HIS A 173 -13.16 26.74 27.62
CA HIS A 173 -14.51 26.73 28.19
C HIS A 173 -15.39 27.91 27.76
N ASN A 174 -16.46 27.64 27.01
CA ASN A 174 -17.59 28.55 26.86
C ASN A 174 -18.54 28.35 28.04
N ASP A 175 -18.13 28.83 29.22
CA ASP A 175 -19.05 29.15 30.31
C ASP A 175 -19.48 30.60 30.15
N GLN A 176 -20.44 30.85 29.26
CA GLN A 176 -21.08 32.17 29.12
C GLN A 176 -22.57 32.00 28.78
N ASN A 177 -23.32 31.23 29.58
CA ASN A 177 -24.74 31.55 29.84
C ASN A 177 -25.34 30.73 31.01
N TYR A 178 -24.81 30.90 32.22
CA TYR A 178 -25.48 30.40 33.43
C TYR A 178 -26.09 31.58 34.20
N ALA A 179 -27.42 31.70 34.14
CA ALA A 179 -28.20 32.71 34.88
C ALA A 179 -28.73 32.18 36.22
N GLY A 180 -28.11 31.13 36.78
CA GLY A 180 -28.45 30.58 38.09
C GLY A 180 -27.53 31.13 39.20
N PRO A 181 -27.85 30.85 40.47
CA PRO A 181 -27.02 31.30 41.59
C PRO A 181 -25.64 30.63 41.57
N GLU A 182 -24.63 31.42 41.91
CA GLU A 182 -23.22 31.06 41.94
C GLU A 182 -23.00 29.83 42.83
N ILE A 183 -22.37 28.79 42.27
CA ILE A 183 -22.07 27.54 42.98
C ILE A 183 -20.69 27.70 43.62
N PRO A 184 -20.58 27.68 44.97
CA PRO A 184 -19.28 27.79 45.62
C PRO A 184 -18.46 26.52 45.43
N PHE A 185 -17.20 26.68 45.01
CA PHE A 185 -16.21 25.61 45.00
C PHE A 185 -15.80 25.28 46.43
N ILE A 186 -16.02 24.03 46.86
CA ILE A 186 -15.55 23.51 48.15
C ILE A 186 -14.37 22.59 47.86
N ASP A 187 -13.16 23.01 48.25
CA ASP A 187 -11.97 22.16 48.21
C ASP A 187 -12.09 21.07 49.28
N LEU A 188 -12.22 19.81 48.86
CA LEU A 188 -12.35 18.64 49.73
C LEU A 188 -11.02 17.92 50.00
N ASN A 189 -9.89 18.63 49.97
CA ASN A 189 -8.63 18.05 50.43
C ASN A 189 -8.40 18.39 51.92
N LYS A 190 -8.70 17.43 52.78
CA LYS A 190 -8.23 17.39 54.17
C LYS A 190 -7.66 16.03 54.50
#